data_AF-A4PBX7-F1
#
_entry.id   AF-A4PBX7-F1
#
_cell.length_a   1.000
_cell.length_b   1.000
_cell.length_c   1.000
_cell.angle_alpha   90.00
_cell.angle_beta   90.00
_cell.angle_gamma   90.00
#
_symmetry.space_group_name_H-M   'P 1'
#
loop_
_entity.id
_entity.type
_entity.pdbx_description
1 polymer ?
#
loop_
_entity_poly.entity_id
_entity_poly.type
_entity_poly.pdbx_seq_one_letter_code
_entity_poly.pdbx_strand_id
1 'polypeptide(L)'
;GKDIVQFANAVKITNSTIDGKVCSGKHAELGAGGTNVTTYDGDPKTTETKTAQCSGFKGTGPAEGQALFSTFASAVGLSENKNWPTGQAGKSGSGPVVGAPNSNANAVAKDLVALNSDEKTIVA
;
A
#
# COMPACT_ATOMS: atom_id res chain seq x y z
N GLY A 1 -10.30 -5.48 -5.76
CA GLY A 1 -10.11 -4.03 -5.55
C GLY A 1 -11.17 -3.47 -4.62
N LYS A 2 -12.43 -3.43 -5.07
CA LYS A 2 -13.56 -2.85 -4.32
C LYS A 2 -13.74 -3.42 -2.91
N ASP A 3 -13.61 -4.73 -2.72
CA ASP A 3 -13.76 -5.34 -1.39
C ASP A 3 -12.67 -4.89 -0.42
N ILE A 4 -11.43 -4.71 -0.91
CA ILE A 4 -10.31 -4.16 -0.12
C ILE A 4 -10.57 -2.71 0.27
N VAL A 5 -11.22 -1.92 -0.61
CA VAL A 5 -11.62 -0.54 -0.28
C VAL A 5 -12.63 -0.53 0.85
N GLN A 6 -13.65 -1.37 0.78
CA GLN A 6 -14.66 -1.43 1.84
C GLN A 6 -14.08 -1.94 3.16
N PHE A 7 -13.20 -2.93 3.09
CA PHE A 7 -12.49 -3.43 4.25
C PHE A 7 -11.60 -2.36 4.89
N ALA A 8 -10.79 -1.63 4.12
CA ALA A 8 -9.96 -0.54 4.63
C ALA A 8 -10.81 0.58 5.25
N ASN A 9 -11.96 0.91 4.66
CA ASN A 9 -12.89 1.88 5.23
C ASN A 9 -13.47 1.40 6.57
N ALA A 10 -13.82 0.11 6.70
CA ALA A 10 -14.27 -0.45 7.96
C ALA A 10 -13.19 -0.38 9.02
N VAL A 11 -11.95 -0.80 8.70
CA VAL A 11 -10.80 -0.75 9.61
C VAL A 11 -10.52 0.69 10.07
N LYS A 12 -10.56 1.67 9.17
CA LYS A 12 -10.38 3.09 9.53
C LYS A 12 -11.37 3.56 10.59
N ILE A 13 -12.62 3.11 10.51
CA ILE A 13 -13.69 3.51 11.44
C ILE A 13 -13.57 2.78 12.77
N THR A 14 -13.24 1.49 12.75
CA THR A 14 -13.24 0.64 13.95
C THR A 14 -11.94 0.70 14.73
N ASN A 15 -10.79 0.87 14.06
CA ASN A 15 -9.48 0.85 14.69
C ASN A 15 -8.41 1.61 13.86
N SER A 16 -8.20 2.88 14.19
CA SER A 16 -7.16 3.71 13.56
C SER A 16 -5.73 3.21 13.79
N THR A 17 -5.49 2.43 14.86
CA THR A 17 -4.18 1.82 15.11
C THR A 17 -3.89 0.72 14.09
N ILE A 18 -4.89 -0.11 13.75
CA ILE A 18 -4.75 -1.14 12.72
C ILE A 18 -4.67 -0.51 11.32
N ASP A 19 -5.42 0.58 11.07
CA ASP A 19 -5.30 1.35 9.82
C ASP A 19 -3.86 1.83 9.58
N GLY A 20 -3.12 2.16 10.65
CA GLY A 20 -1.70 2.52 10.59
C GLY A 20 -0.71 1.34 10.54
N LYS A 21 -1.18 0.09 10.63
CA LYS A 21 -0.32 -1.11 10.60
C LYS A 21 -0.32 -1.83 9.26
N VAL A 22 -1.40 -1.71 8.49
CA VAL A 22 -1.55 -2.40 7.19
C VAL A 22 -1.15 -1.45 6.07
N CYS A 23 -0.32 -1.90 5.13
CA CYS A 23 0.20 -1.07 4.05
C CYS A 23 0.91 0.20 4.54
N SER A 24 1.63 0.13 5.65
CA SER A 24 2.37 1.28 6.21
C SER A 24 3.90 1.11 6.18
N GLY A 25 4.38 -0.08 5.79
CA GLY A 25 5.77 -0.49 5.93
C GLY A 25 6.66 -0.28 4.71
N LYS A 26 7.89 -0.81 4.80
CA LYS A 26 8.95 -0.74 3.77
C LYS A 26 9.32 -2.12 3.17
N HIS A 27 8.59 -3.17 3.54
CA HIS A 27 9.01 -4.56 3.31
C HIS A 27 8.66 -5.10 1.91
N ALA A 28 7.82 -4.39 1.15
CA ALA A 28 7.37 -4.76 -0.18
C ALA A 28 7.78 -3.72 -1.24
N GLU A 29 8.86 -2.99 -0.98
CA GLU A 29 9.41 -2.01 -1.93
C GLU A 29 9.77 -2.68 -3.26
N LEU A 30 9.50 -2.00 -4.37
CA LEU A 30 9.76 -2.53 -5.71
C LEU A 30 11.13 -2.08 -6.21
N GLY A 31 12.21 -2.59 -5.61
CA GLY A 31 13.59 -2.53 -6.10
C GLY A 31 13.99 -1.22 -6.79
N ALA A 32 14.30 -1.27 -8.08
CA ALA A 32 14.70 -0.12 -8.91
C ALA A 32 13.62 0.98 -9.06
N GLY A 33 12.48 0.85 -8.38
CA GLY A 33 11.57 1.94 -8.06
C GLY A 33 12.18 2.91 -7.05
N GLY A 34 11.76 4.15 -7.12
CA GLY A 34 12.49 5.33 -6.66
C GLY A 34 13.15 5.29 -5.28
N THR A 35 14.18 6.13 -5.13
CA THR A 35 15.10 6.13 -3.98
C THR A 35 14.46 6.58 -2.66
N ASN A 36 13.33 7.30 -2.71
CA ASN A 36 12.63 7.90 -1.57
C ASN A 36 11.11 7.82 -1.74
N VAL A 37 10.55 6.60 -1.75
CA VAL A 37 9.09 6.41 -1.87
C VAL A 37 8.39 6.83 -0.56
N THR A 38 7.58 7.89 -0.62
CA THR A 38 6.94 8.50 0.56
C THR A 38 5.41 8.58 0.47
N THR A 39 4.84 8.37 -0.71
CA THR A 39 3.44 8.73 -0.98
C THR A 39 2.75 7.70 -1.87
N TYR A 40 1.48 7.40 -1.55
CA TYR A 40 0.64 6.60 -2.43
C TYR A 40 0.13 7.42 -3.63
N ASP A 41 0.12 6.81 -4.81
CA ASP A 41 -0.43 7.37 -6.04
C ASP A 41 -0.90 6.24 -6.96
N GLY A 42 -2.08 6.37 -7.57
CA GLY A 42 -2.65 5.36 -8.48
C GLY A 42 -1.96 5.26 -9.83
N ASP A 43 -1.14 6.24 -10.21
CA ASP A 43 -0.39 6.26 -11.45
C ASP A 43 1.00 6.90 -11.22
N PRO A 44 1.91 6.19 -10.53
CA PRO A 44 3.18 6.77 -10.09
C PRO A 44 4.15 7.09 -11.23
N LYS A 45 3.90 6.57 -12.46
CA LYS A 45 4.68 6.82 -13.68
C LYS A 45 6.19 6.85 -13.44
N THR A 46 6.82 8.00 -13.67
CA THR A 46 8.25 8.22 -13.52
C THR A 46 8.62 8.95 -12.23
N THR A 47 7.65 9.17 -11.33
CA THR A 47 7.86 9.91 -10.09
C THR A 47 8.31 8.97 -8.98
N GLU A 48 9.61 8.98 -8.72
CA GLU A 48 10.31 8.09 -7.78
C GLU A 48 9.85 8.19 -6.32
N THR A 49 9.13 9.24 -5.95
CA THR A 49 8.57 9.39 -4.59
C THR A 49 7.20 8.74 -4.41
N LYS A 50 6.61 8.23 -5.49
CA LYS A 50 5.23 7.74 -5.53
C LYS A 50 5.14 6.24 -5.75
N THR A 51 4.12 5.62 -5.15
CA THR A 51 3.89 4.18 -5.27
C THR A 51 2.41 3.82 -5.26
N ALA A 52 2.05 2.76 -5.98
CA ALA A 52 0.79 2.05 -5.84
C ALA A 52 1.00 0.70 -5.12
N GLN A 53 2.17 0.47 -4.53
CA GLN A 53 2.55 -0.76 -3.84
C GLN A 53 2.33 -0.64 -2.33
N CYS A 54 1.41 -1.45 -1.80
CA CYS A 54 1.19 -1.62 -0.36
C CYS A 54 2.50 -1.97 0.34
N SER A 55 2.81 -1.25 1.42
CA SER A 55 4.05 -1.41 2.20
C SER A 55 5.33 -1.30 1.35
N GLY A 56 5.26 -0.52 0.26
CA GLY A 56 6.34 -0.26 -0.68
C GLY A 56 7.14 1.01 -0.43
N PHE A 57 7.06 1.59 0.78
CA PHE A 57 7.79 2.82 1.11
C PHE A 57 9.31 2.58 1.20
N LYS A 58 10.10 3.65 1.04
CA LYS A 58 11.57 3.59 1.03
C LYS A 58 12.18 4.84 1.69
N GLY A 59 13.48 4.83 1.94
CA GLY A 59 14.20 5.97 2.51
C GLY A 59 13.74 6.29 3.93
N THR A 60 13.42 7.55 4.21
CA THR A 60 12.87 8.00 5.50
C THR A 60 11.51 7.34 5.80
N GLY A 61 10.79 6.90 4.77
CA GLY A 61 9.49 6.25 4.89
C GLY A 61 8.35 7.17 4.47
N PRO A 62 7.10 6.76 4.72
CA PRO A 62 5.94 7.54 4.32
C PRO A 62 5.94 8.92 4.96
N ALA A 63 5.44 9.92 4.23
CA ALA A 63 5.10 11.20 4.82
C ALA A 63 4.03 11.03 5.91
N GLU A 64 4.00 11.93 6.89
CA GLU A 64 3.05 11.86 8.00
C GLU A 64 1.60 11.75 7.49
N GLY A 65 0.84 10.82 8.06
CA GLY A 65 -0.55 10.56 7.65
C GLY A 65 -0.72 9.86 6.29
N GLN A 66 0.37 9.53 5.58
CA GLN A 66 0.30 8.86 4.27
C GLN A 66 0.44 7.34 4.33
N ALA A 67 0.80 6.82 5.51
CA ALA A 67 1.03 5.40 5.79
C ALA A 67 -0.21 4.67 6.33
N LEU A 68 -1.39 4.93 5.76
CA LEU A 68 -2.63 4.30 6.22
C LEU A 68 -3.14 3.30 5.20
N PHE A 69 -3.75 2.22 5.68
CA PHE A 69 -4.41 1.23 4.83
C PHE A 69 -5.55 1.87 4.03
N SER A 70 -6.32 2.76 4.67
CA SER A 70 -7.35 3.56 4.03
C SER A 70 -6.80 4.55 2.98
N THR A 71 -5.62 5.13 3.22
CA THR A 71 -4.92 5.96 2.24
C THR A 71 -4.48 5.12 1.04
N PHE A 72 -3.87 3.94 1.27
CA PHE A 72 -3.56 3.00 0.19
C PHE A 72 -4.83 2.70 -0.63
N ALA A 73 -5.91 2.27 0.02
CA ALA A 73 -7.11 1.83 -0.67
C ALA A 73 -7.79 2.92 -1.51
N SER A 74 -7.74 4.17 -1.04
CA SER A 74 -8.35 5.32 -1.73
C SER A 74 -7.44 5.94 -2.79
N ALA A 75 -6.13 6.01 -2.55
CA ALA A 75 -5.19 6.72 -3.41
C ALA A 75 -4.70 5.90 -4.62
N VAL A 76 -4.69 4.57 -4.52
CA VAL A 76 -4.11 3.72 -5.57
C VAL A 76 -5.12 3.25 -6.62
N GLY A 77 -6.36 3.73 -6.60
CA GLY A 77 -7.35 3.42 -7.63
C GLY A 77 -7.93 2.00 -7.58
N LEU A 78 -7.96 1.36 -6.40
CA LEU A 78 -8.53 0.01 -6.23
C LEU A 78 -10.03 -0.06 -6.58
N SER A 79 -10.77 1.04 -6.35
CA SER A 79 -12.19 1.20 -6.70
C SER A 79 -12.42 1.21 -8.22
N GLU A 80 -11.42 1.64 -8.98
CA GLU A 80 -11.39 1.72 -10.44
C GLU A 80 -10.79 0.46 -11.09
N ASN A 81 -10.64 -0.63 -10.33
CA ASN A 81 -9.99 -1.87 -10.78
C ASN A 81 -8.52 -1.69 -11.24
N LYS A 82 -7.81 -0.69 -10.69
CA LYS A 82 -6.37 -0.49 -10.92
C LYS A 82 -5.56 -1.03 -9.75
N ASN A 83 -4.29 -1.34 -10.01
CA ASN A 83 -3.28 -1.65 -9.00
C ASN A 83 -3.65 -2.79 -8.03
N TRP A 84 -4.54 -3.68 -8.45
CA TRP A 84 -4.92 -4.88 -7.71
C TRP A 84 -5.02 -6.07 -8.66
N PRO A 85 -4.49 -7.25 -8.29
CA PRO A 85 -3.75 -7.57 -7.06
C PRO A 85 -2.25 -7.21 -7.11
N THR A 86 -1.78 -6.68 -8.23
CA THR A 86 -0.37 -6.32 -8.47
C THR A 86 -0.17 -4.81 -8.30
N GLY A 87 0.85 -4.44 -7.55
CA GLY A 87 1.26 -3.06 -7.33
C GLY A 87 2.31 -2.59 -8.34
N GLN A 88 2.66 -1.30 -8.25
CA GLN A 88 3.71 -0.68 -9.06
C GLN A 88 4.31 0.51 -8.30
N ALA A 89 5.50 0.94 -8.68
CA ALA A 89 6.17 2.10 -8.09
C ALA A 89 6.79 2.98 -9.17
N GLY A 90 6.89 4.28 -8.91
CA GLY A 90 7.48 5.21 -9.85
C GLY A 90 8.97 4.96 -10.00
N LYS A 91 9.48 5.09 -11.23
CA LYS A 91 10.90 4.90 -11.55
C LYS A 91 11.33 5.92 -12.60
N SER A 92 12.49 6.56 -12.43
CA SER A 92 13.01 7.48 -13.45
C SER A 92 13.17 6.78 -14.81
N GLY A 93 12.79 7.45 -15.90
CA GLY A 93 12.92 6.96 -17.27
C GLY A 93 11.64 6.34 -17.84
N SER A 94 11.69 5.07 -18.24
CA SER A 94 10.73 4.37 -19.12
C SER A 94 9.43 3.91 -18.43
N GLY A 95 8.94 4.65 -17.44
CA GLY A 95 7.71 4.37 -16.71
C GLY A 95 7.89 3.57 -15.41
N PRO A 96 6.78 3.20 -14.76
CA PRO A 96 6.82 2.62 -13.43
C PRO A 96 7.37 1.20 -13.47
N VAL A 97 7.93 0.76 -12.33
CA VAL A 97 8.24 -0.65 -12.11
C VAL A 97 6.97 -1.37 -11.65
N VAL A 98 6.58 -2.40 -12.38
CA VAL A 98 5.44 -3.26 -12.01
C VAL A 98 5.94 -4.36 -11.09
N GLY A 99 5.22 -4.61 -9.99
CA GLY A 99 5.56 -5.66 -9.03
C GLY A 99 5.36 -7.06 -9.60
N ALA A 100 5.84 -8.06 -8.87
CA ALA A 100 5.52 -9.45 -9.16
C ALA A 100 3.99 -9.68 -9.11
N PRO A 101 3.45 -10.70 -9.81
CA PRO A 101 2.04 -11.05 -9.70
C PRO A 101 1.59 -11.15 -8.23
N ASN A 102 0.48 -10.50 -7.90
CA ASN A 102 -0.10 -10.45 -6.56
C ASN A 102 0.73 -9.70 -5.50
N SER A 103 1.69 -8.84 -5.89
CA SER A 103 2.54 -8.13 -4.93
C SER A 103 1.78 -7.31 -3.88
N ASN A 104 0.66 -6.66 -4.24
CA ASN A 104 -0.18 -5.94 -3.28
C ASN A 104 -0.97 -6.90 -2.39
N ALA A 105 -1.56 -7.94 -2.97
CA ALA A 105 -2.31 -8.94 -2.20
C ALA A 105 -1.42 -9.63 -1.16
N ASN A 106 -0.19 -9.99 -1.54
CA ASN A 106 0.79 -10.61 -0.64
C ASN A 106 1.22 -9.66 0.49
N ALA A 107 1.44 -8.37 0.17
CA ALA A 107 1.80 -7.38 1.19
C ALA A 107 0.66 -7.14 2.19
N VAL A 108 -0.57 -6.97 1.71
CA VAL A 108 -1.77 -6.86 2.57
C VAL A 108 -1.91 -8.09 3.48
N ALA A 109 -1.82 -9.29 2.90
CA ALA A 109 -1.94 -10.52 3.68
C ALA A 109 -0.83 -10.65 4.74
N LYS A 110 0.41 -10.29 4.39
CA LYS A 110 1.54 -10.31 5.32
C LYS A 110 1.32 -9.37 6.51
N ASP A 111 0.83 -8.15 6.27
CA ASP A 111 0.54 -7.19 7.33
C ASP A 111 -0.61 -7.67 8.23
N LEU A 112 -1.68 -8.22 7.66
CA LEU A 112 -2.80 -8.77 8.42
C LEU A 112 -2.39 -9.98 9.30
N VAL A 113 -1.52 -10.85 8.78
CA VAL A 113 -0.99 -11.99 9.54
C VAL A 113 -0.04 -11.54 10.66
N ALA A 114 0.62 -10.40 10.51
CA ALA A 114 1.52 -9.84 11.52
C ALA A 114 0.79 -9.15 12.69
N LEU A 115 -0.52 -8.89 12.57
CA LEU A 115 -1.34 -8.36 13.67
C LEU A 115 -1.34 -9.32 14.88
N ASN A 116 -1.49 -8.75 16.08
CA ASN A 116 -1.65 -9.55 17.29
C ASN A 116 -3.04 -10.21 17.35
N SER A 117 -3.26 -11.09 18.33
CA SER A 117 -4.51 -11.88 18.43
C SER A 117 -5.77 -11.03 18.58
N ASP A 118 -5.71 -9.95 19.38
CA ASP A 118 -6.85 -9.06 19.61
C ASP A 118 -7.16 -8.24 18.35
N GLU A 119 -6.12 -7.73 17.68
CA GLU A 119 -6.23 -7.01 16.42
C GLU A 119 -6.81 -7.88 15.31
N LYS A 120 -6.40 -9.15 15.23
CA LYS A 120 -6.97 -10.13 14.30
C LYS A 120 -8.44 -10.36 14.54
N THR A 121 -8.88 -10.37 15.79
CA THR A 121 -10.29 -10.54 16.14
C THR A 121 -11.14 -9.35 15.68
N ILE A 122 -10.55 -8.15 15.62
CA ILE A 122 -11.24 -6.93 15.15
C ILE A 122 -11.42 -6.92 13.63
N VAL A 123 -10.48 -7.49 12.88
CA VAL A 123 -10.49 -7.43 11.40
C VAL A 123 -11.02 -8.69 10.71
N ALA A 124 -11.28 -9.75 11.47
CA ALA A 124 -11.90 -10.99 10.97
C ALA A 124 -13.40 -10.81 10.77
#